data_AF-A0A9E4P8I0-F1
#
_entry.id   AF-A0A9E4P8I0-F1
#
_cell.length_a   1.000
_cell.length_b   1.000
_cell.length_c   1.000
_cell.angle_alpha   90.00
_cell.angle_beta   90.00
_cell.angle_gamma   90.00
#
_symmetry.space_group_name_H-M   'P 1'
#
loop_
_entity.id
_entity.type
_entity.pdbx_description
1 polymer ?
#
loop_
_entity_poly.entity_id
_entity_poly.type
_entity_poly.pdbx_seq_one_letter_code
_entity_poly.pdbx_strand_id
1 'polypeptide(L)'
;MSCQLGDRPQDHATALTFDVADAGSVQKSLAKLWEDLAERLHDWHRGQNSTVTIGFGLPIFDKLGQLDRMPKALKLMPGWEGDARVPVVLIGDEDEPNRDGSYLVLREIREDLDRWEQLSVDAQERVAGRRKADSAKFDPEESTPLDSHRLKSGVETEEGEIEILRRSFPFSGPNAAGLAFIMLRARPLPA
;
A
#
# COMPACT_ATOMS: atom_id res chain seq x y z
N MET A 1 5.01 5.89 14.58
CA MET A 1 4.63 4.70 15.41
C MET A 1 3.97 3.64 14.52
N SER A 2 3.96 2.35 14.88
CA SER A 2 3.24 1.33 14.09
C SER A 2 1.75 1.40 14.40
N CYS A 3 0.95 1.99 13.51
CA CYS A 3 -0.49 1.91 13.61
C CYS A 3 -0.96 0.48 13.29
N GLN A 4 -1.52 -0.20 14.28
CA GLN A 4 -2.16 -1.51 14.10
C GLN A 4 -3.65 -1.27 13.85
N LEU A 5 -4.14 -1.58 12.65
CA LEU A 5 -5.57 -1.69 12.37
C LEU A 5 -6.15 -2.92 13.08
N GLY A 6 -7.43 -2.84 13.46
CA GLY A 6 -8.17 -3.88 14.21
C GLY A 6 -8.45 -5.17 13.44
N ASP A 7 -8.21 -5.21 12.12
CA ASP A 7 -8.34 -6.41 11.32
C ASP A 7 -7.04 -7.21 11.26
N ARG A 8 -7.17 -8.54 11.38
CA ARG A 8 -6.06 -9.44 11.04
C ARG A 8 -5.64 -9.17 9.59
N PRO A 9 -4.34 -8.92 9.32
CA PRO A 9 -3.84 -8.93 7.95
C PRO A 9 -4.24 -10.24 7.28
N GLN A 10 -4.70 -10.17 6.03
CA GLN A 10 -4.92 -11.39 5.24
C GLN A 10 -3.58 -12.11 5.02
N ASP A 11 -3.62 -13.43 4.92
CA ASP A 11 -2.43 -14.24 4.65
C ASP A 11 -2.01 -14.19 3.16
N HIS A 12 -2.92 -13.77 2.28
CA HIS A 12 -2.74 -13.75 0.84
C HIS A 12 -3.24 -12.45 0.23
N ALA A 13 -2.55 -12.01 -0.82
CA ALA A 13 -2.97 -10.90 -1.66
C ALA A 13 -2.69 -11.19 -3.13
N THR A 14 -3.47 -10.57 -4.01
CA THR A 14 -3.23 -10.55 -5.45
C THR A 14 -3.36 -9.12 -5.91
N ALA A 15 -2.32 -8.59 -6.54
CA ALA A 15 -2.33 -7.27 -7.15
C ALA A 15 -2.40 -7.43 -8.68
N LEU A 16 -3.38 -6.79 -9.31
CA LEU A 16 -3.57 -6.80 -10.75
C LEU A 16 -3.61 -5.36 -11.25
N THR A 17 -2.85 -5.07 -12.30
CA THR A 17 -2.86 -3.77 -12.99
C THR A 17 -3.41 -3.96 -14.39
N PHE A 18 -4.33 -3.09 -14.80
CA PHE A 18 -4.97 -3.17 -16.11
C PHE A 18 -4.79 -1.85 -16.86
N ASP A 19 -4.47 -1.94 -18.14
CA ASP A 19 -4.56 -0.82 -19.06
C ASP A 19 -5.92 -0.79 -19.75
N VAL A 20 -6.52 0.39 -19.82
CA VAL A 20 -7.71 0.61 -20.63
C VAL A 20 -7.31 0.80 -22.09
N ALA A 21 -7.78 -0.10 -22.96
CA ALA A 21 -7.47 -0.10 -24.39
C ALA A 21 -8.32 0.88 -25.22
N ASP A 22 -9.61 1.07 -24.88
CA ASP A 22 -10.52 1.99 -25.56
C ASP A 22 -11.34 2.81 -24.54
N ALA A 23 -11.21 4.14 -24.60
CA ALA A 23 -11.89 5.06 -23.70
C ALA A 23 -13.39 5.26 -24.04
N GLY A 24 -13.78 5.04 -25.29
CA GLY A 24 -15.15 5.28 -25.77
C GLY A 24 -16.18 4.29 -25.22
N SER A 25 -15.79 3.02 -25.06
CA SER A 25 -16.62 1.98 -24.42
C SER A 25 -16.67 2.11 -22.89
N VAL A 26 -15.64 2.70 -22.30
CA VAL A 26 -15.43 2.89 -20.86
C VAL A 26 -16.34 4.00 -20.30
N GLN A 27 -16.45 5.16 -20.93
CA GLN A 27 -17.25 6.28 -20.39
C GLN A 27 -18.75 5.97 -20.15
N LYS A 28 -19.39 5.17 -21.01
CA LYS A 28 -20.83 4.86 -20.87
C LYS A 28 -21.12 3.75 -19.86
N SER A 29 -20.12 2.96 -19.51
CA SER A 29 -20.32 1.64 -18.91
C SER A 29 -19.57 1.47 -17.60
N LEU A 30 -18.56 2.29 -17.32
CA LEU A 30 -17.64 2.04 -16.21
C LEU A 30 -18.34 1.97 -14.85
N ALA A 31 -19.15 2.97 -14.51
CA ALA A 31 -19.82 3.00 -13.21
C ALA A 31 -20.67 1.74 -12.98
N LYS A 32 -21.40 1.29 -14.01
CA LYS A 32 -22.25 0.09 -13.94
C LYS A 32 -21.44 -1.20 -13.93
N LEU A 33 -20.42 -1.32 -14.80
CA LEU A 33 -19.48 -2.45 -14.78
C LEU A 33 -18.78 -2.57 -13.43
N TRP A 34 -18.47 -1.44 -12.79
CA TRP A 34 -17.82 -1.42 -11.49
C TRP A 34 -18.76 -1.78 -10.35
N GLU A 35 -19.99 -1.26 -10.34
CA GLU A 35 -21.02 -1.66 -9.38
C GLU A 35 -21.29 -3.17 -9.50
N ASP A 36 -21.51 -3.66 -10.72
CA ASP A 36 -21.75 -5.08 -10.98
C ASP A 36 -20.53 -5.95 -10.58
N LEU A 37 -19.30 -5.50 -10.82
CA LEU A 37 -18.08 -6.22 -10.44
C LEU A 37 -17.88 -6.23 -8.92
N ALA A 38 -18.07 -5.09 -8.26
CA ALA A 38 -17.91 -4.97 -6.81
C ALA A 38 -18.94 -5.84 -6.08
N GLU A 39 -20.20 -5.83 -6.52
CA GLU A 39 -21.24 -6.71 -5.99
C GLU A 39 -20.90 -8.19 -6.22
N ARG A 40 -20.47 -8.56 -7.44
CA ARG A 40 -20.07 -9.94 -7.74
C ARG A 40 -18.88 -10.41 -6.93
N LEU A 41 -17.86 -9.57 -6.78
CA LEU A 41 -16.68 -9.89 -5.98
C LEU A 41 -17.05 -9.98 -4.50
N HIS A 42 -17.83 -9.04 -3.98
CA HIS A 42 -18.33 -9.08 -2.61
C HIS A 42 -19.14 -10.37 -2.35
N ASP A 43 -20.05 -10.73 -3.25
CA ASP A 43 -20.86 -11.95 -3.16
C ASP A 43 -20.02 -13.22 -3.23
N TRP A 44 -19.04 -13.27 -4.13
CA TRP A 44 -18.12 -14.39 -4.26
C TRP A 44 -17.23 -14.56 -3.02
N HIS A 45 -16.83 -13.45 -2.40
CA HIS A 45 -15.99 -13.43 -1.21
C HIS A 45 -16.77 -13.45 0.10
N ARG A 46 -18.11 -13.44 0.06
CA ARG A 46 -18.96 -13.43 1.26
C ARG A 46 -18.65 -14.64 2.13
N GLY A 47 -18.28 -14.38 3.40
CA GLY A 47 -17.89 -15.42 4.35
C GLY A 47 -16.39 -15.79 4.35
N GLN A 48 -15.60 -15.18 3.46
CA GLN A 48 -14.14 -15.20 3.54
C GLN A 48 -13.65 -13.81 3.97
N ASN A 49 -12.56 -13.73 4.74
CA ASN A 49 -11.96 -12.46 5.17
C ASN A 49 -11.22 -11.74 4.03
N SER A 50 -11.85 -11.70 2.85
CA SER A 50 -11.29 -11.21 1.59
C SER A 50 -11.77 -9.79 1.31
N THR A 51 -10.85 -8.93 0.92
CA THR A 51 -11.10 -7.54 0.57
C THR A 51 -10.62 -7.29 -0.85
N VAL A 52 -11.40 -6.54 -1.64
CA VAL A 52 -10.98 -6.07 -2.97
C VAL A 52 -10.77 -4.56 -2.89
N THR A 53 -9.57 -4.11 -3.24
CA THR A 53 -9.22 -2.68 -3.31
C THR A 53 -8.95 -2.31 -4.75
N ILE A 54 -9.58 -1.24 -5.23
CA ILE A 54 -9.42 -0.72 -6.60
C ILE A 54 -8.82 0.67 -6.51
N GLY A 55 -7.74 0.90 -7.26
CA GLY A 55 -7.09 2.20 -7.40
C GLY A 55 -7.01 2.60 -8.87
N PHE A 56 -6.95 3.91 -9.13
CA PHE A 56 -6.88 4.45 -10.47
C PHE A 56 -5.55 5.18 -10.66
N GLY A 57 -4.79 4.79 -11.68
CA GLY A 57 -3.56 5.46 -12.08
C GLY A 57 -3.83 6.70 -12.94
N LEU A 58 -2.90 7.65 -12.94
CA LEU A 58 -2.98 8.90 -13.73
C LEU A 58 -3.36 8.71 -15.21
N PRO A 59 -2.84 7.70 -15.96
CA PRO A 59 -3.09 7.58 -17.41
C PRO A 59 -4.55 7.36 -17.82
N ILE A 60 -5.41 6.86 -16.93
CA ILE A 60 -6.82 6.62 -17.27
C ILE A 60 -7.60 7.92 -17.41
N PHE A 61 -7.21 8.98 -16.68
CA PHE A 61 -7.88 10.28 -16.72
C PHE A 61 -7.55 11.05 -17.99
N ASP A 62 -6.30 10.94 -18.45
CA ASP A 62 -5.86 11.47 -19.73
C ASP A 62 -6.60 10.81 -20.90
N LYS A 63 -6.62 9.48 -20.94
CA LYS A 63 -7.32 8.69 -21.98
C LYS A 63 -8.81 9.01 -22.08
N LEU A 64 -9.45 9.35 -20.97
CA LEU A 64 -10.88 9.66 -20.95
C LEU A 64 -11.21 11.09 -21.37
N GLY A 65 -10.22 11.93 -21.70
CA GLY A 65 -10.41 13.36 -21.95
C GLY A 65 -11.03 14.05 -20.73
N GLN A 66 -10.66 13.55 -19.55
CA GLN A 66 -11.28 13.85 -18.27
C GLN A 66 -10.20 14.19 -17.24
N LEU A 67 -9.10 14.84 -17.64
CA LEU A 67 -8.10 15.33 -16.69
C LEU A 67 -8.73 16.27 -15.65
N ASP A 68 -9.70 17.07 -16.09
CA ASP A 68 -10.56 17.97 -15.34
C ASP A 68 -11.68 17.25 -14.57
N ARG A 69 -12.02 16.02 -14.96
CA ARG A 69 -12.92 15.10 -14.22
C ARG A 69 -12.17 13.94 -13.59
N MET A 70 -10.84 14.05 -13.44
CA MET A 70 -10.05 13.17 -12.60
C MET A 70 -10.87 13.10 -11.31
N PRO A 71 -11.47 11.94 -10.96
CA PRO A 71 -12.27 11.82 -9.79
C PRO A 71 -11.30 12.17 -8.69
N LYS A 72 -11.58 13.32 -8.10
CA LYS A 72 -11.22 13.48 -6.74
C LYS A 72 -12.05 12.50 -5.88
N ALA A 73 -12.88 11.57 -6.38
CA ALA A 73 -13.57 10.58 -5.54
C ALA A 73 -13.92 9.31 -6.32
N LEU A 74 -13.27 8.19 -6.01
CA LEU A 74 -13.91 6.88 -6.17
C LEU A 74 -15.02 6.76 -5.12
N LYS A 75 -16.07 6.01 -5.41
CA LYS A 75 -17.13 5.74 -4.42
C LYS A 75 -16.55 5.09 -3.15
N LEU A 76 -17.04 5.60 -2.02
CA LEU A 76 -16.73 5.18 -0.65
C LEU A 76 -16.97 3.68 -0.47
N MET A 77 -16.00 2.98 0.08
CA MET A 77 -16.26 1.68 0.70
C MET A 77 -17.18 1.89 1.91
N PRO A 78 -18.24 1.09 2.08
CA PRO A 78 -18.96 1.07 3.34
C PRO A 78 -17.97 0.67 4.44
N GLY A 79 -18.01 1.38 5.57
CA GLY A 79 -17.23 0.99 6.74
C GLY A 79 -17.77 -0.33 7.29
N TRP A 80 -16.89 -1.29 7.50
CA TRP A 80 -17.23 -2.56 8.14
C TRP A 80 -17.01 -2.45 9.65
N GLU A 81 -17.76 -3.25 10.40
CA GLU A 81 -17.58 -3.36 11.85
C GLU A 81 -16.19 -3.96 12.14
N GLY A 82 -15.22 -3.12 12.51
CA GLY A 82 -13.79 -3.48 12.62
C GLY A 82 -12.84 -2.44 12.01
N ASP A 83 -13.33 -1.57 11.12
CA ASP A 83 -12.54 -0.52 10.48
C ASP A 83 -12.20 0.62 11.46
N ALA A 84 -11.13 0.46 12.22
CA ALA A 84 -10.48 1.57 12.91
C ALA A 84 -9.89 2.51 11.85
N ARG A 85 -10.65 3.53 11.45
CA ARG A 85 -10.19 4.58 10.53
C ARG A 85 -8.96 5.27 11.11
N VAL A 86 -7.82 5.07 10.48
CA VAL A 86 -6.55 5.66 10.92
C VAL A 86 -6.34 7.01 10.20
N PRO A 87 -6.20 8.13 10.91
CA PRO A 87 -5.97 9.45 10.30
C PRO A 87 -4.75 9.53 9.37
N VAL A 88 -3.75 8.65 9.57
CA VAL A 88 -2.55 8.54 8.70
C VAL A 88 -2.90 8.12 7.28
N VAL A 89 -4.03 7.43 7.08
CA VAL A 89 -4.34 6.70 5.84
C VAL A 89 -5.45 7.37 5.05
N LEU A 90 -6.41 7.98 5.75
CA LEU A 90 -7.58 8.58 5.12
C LEU A 90 -7.36 10.05 4.81
N ILE A 91 -7.63 10.41 3.56
CA ILE A 91 -7.64 11.79 3.10
C ILE A 91 -8.74 12.55 3.87
N GLY A 92 -8.39 13.73 4.39
CA GLY A 92 -9.31 14.58 5.16
C GLY A 92 -10.04 15.61 4.29
N ASP A 93 -10.65 16.60 4.95
CA ASP A 93 -11.42 17.66 4.29
C ASP A 93 -10.57 18.59 3.42
N GLU A 94 -9.23 18.55 3.56
CA GLU A 94 -8.29 19.33 2.73
C GLU A 94 -8.35 18.98 1.25
N ASP A 95 -8.84 17.77 0.93
CA ASP A 95 -9.11 17.31 -0.42
C ASP A 95 -10.51 16.71 -0.44
N GLU A 96 -11.49 17.60 -0.22
CA GLU A 96 -12.91 17.31 0.01
C GLU A 96 -13.49 16.18 -0.83
N PRO A 97 -13.22 16.08 -2.15
CA PRO A 97 -13.86 15.00 -2.87
C PRO A 97 -13.13 13.68 -2.61
N ASN A 98 -11.83 13.66 -2.27
CA ASN A 98 -11.05 12.43 -2.04
C ASN A 98 -11.16 11.96 -0.60
N ARG A 99 -11.91 12.69 0.24
CA ARG A 99 -12.15 12.40 1.65
C ARG A 99 -12.52 10.93 1.84
N ASP A 100 -11.97 10.33 2.89
CA ASP A 100 -12.07 8.91 3.21
C ASP A 100 -11.44 7.95 2.17
N GLY A 101 -10.79 8.46 1.13
CA GLY A 101 -9.92 7.72 0.22
C GLY A 101 -8.48 7.63 0.75
N SER A 102 -7.57 7.05 -0.05
CA SER A 102 -6.14 6.96 0.30
C SER A 102 -5.26 6.96 -0.94
N TYR A 103 -4.04 7.47 -0.81
CA TYR A 103 -3.01 7.35 -1.82
C TYR A 103 -2.29 6.01 -1.67
N LEU A 104 -2.25 5.21 -2.73
CA LEU A 104 -1.61 3.89 -2.74
C LEU A 104 -0.32 3.93 -3.57
N VAL A 105 0.76 3.38 -3.00
CA VAL A 105 1.99 3.07 -3.71
C VAL A 105 2.18 1.55 -3.72
N LEU A 106 2.24 0.98 -4.92
CA LEU A 106 2.64 -0.40 -5.16
C LEU A 106 4.03 -0.41 -5.80
N ARG A 107 4.97 -1.13 -5.20
CA ARG A 107 6.30 -1.40 -5.77
C ARG A 107 6.63 -2.88 -5.68
N GLU A 108 7.03 -3.47 -6.78
CA GLU A 108 7.72 -4.76 -6.77
C GLU A 108 9.19 -4.51 -6.42
N ILE A 109 9.61 -4.91 -5.22
CA ILE A 109 11.00 -4.84 -4.77
C ILE A 109 11.58 -6.25 -4.88
N ARG A 110 12.43 -6.47 -5.87
CA ARG A 110 13.17 -7.73 -6.04
C ARG A 110 14.33 -7.77 -5.06
N GLU A 111 14.48 -8.90 -4.39
CA GLU A 111 15.53 -9.12 -3.40
C GLU A 111 16.50 -10.17 -3.91
N ASP A 112 17.80 -9.90 -3.76
CA ASP A 112 18.87 -10.85 -4.04
C ASP A 112 19.03 -11.78 -2.81
N LEU A 113 18.16 -12.78 -2.73
CA LEU A 113 18.08 -13.69 -1.58
C LEU A 113 19.34 -14.57 -1.45
N ASP A 114 19.93 -14.99 -2.57
CA ASP A 114 21.17 -15.78 -2.56
C ASP A 114 22.31 -15.01 -1.90
N ARG A 115 22.46 -13.72 -2.25
CA ARG A 115 23.45 -12.85 -1.63
C ARG A 115 23.11 -12.55 -0.17
N TRP A 116 21.83 -12.33 0.13
CA TRP A 116 21.37 -12.06 1.49
C TRP A 116 21.67 -13.22 2.45
N GLU A 117 21.43 -14.47 2.01
CA GLU A 117 21.66 -15.68 2.80
C GLU A 117 23.15 -15.97 3.06
N GLN A 118 24.05 -15.43 2.24
CA GLN A 118 25.50 -15.51 2.48
C GLN A 118 25.99 -14.54 3.56
N LEU A 119 25.20 -13.55 3.95
CA LEU A 119 25.55 -12.63 5.04
C LEU A 119 25.45 -13.33 6.40
N SER A 120 26.32 -12.95 7.33
CA SER A 120 26.15 -13.34 8.73
C SER A 120 24.85 -12.75 9.30
N VAL A 121 24.29 -13.39 10.33
CA VAL A 121 23.11 -12.85 11.02
C VAL A 121 23.35 -11.42 11.52
N ASP A 122 24.53 -11.15 12.10
CA ASP A 122 24.93 -9.81 12.52
C ASP A 122 24.86 -8.80 11.35
N ALA A 123 25.42 -9.13 10.18
CA ALA A 123 25.37 -8.25 9.03
C ALA A 123 23.92 -8.00 8.55
N GLN A 124 23.07 -9.02 8.55
CA GLN A 124 21.65 -8.88 8.22
C GLN A 124 20.92 -7.96 9.21
N GLU A 125 21.13 -8.15 10.52
CA GLU A 125 20.55 -7.32 11.57
C GLU A 125 21.00 -5.87 11.46
N ARG A 126 22.28 -5.62 11.15
CA ARG A 126 22.85 -4.28 10.95
C ARG A 126 22.22 -3.57 9.74
N VAL A 127 22.01 -4.27 8.63
CA VAL A 127 21.30 -3.73 7.46
C VAL A 127 19.85 -3.38 7.81
N ALA A 128 19.14 -4.26 8.53
CA ALA A 128 17.74 -4.03 8.91
C ALA A 128 17.58 -2.94 9.98
N GLY A 129 18.51 -2.84 10.93
CA GLY A 129 18.43 -1.97 12.10
C GLY A 129 17.68 -2.59 13.30
N ARG A 130 17.50 -3.92 13.30
CA ARG A 130 16.74 -4.70 14.29
C ARG A 130 17.30 -6.12 14.41
N ARG A 131 17.10 -6.73 15.58
CA ARG A 131 17.39 -8.15 15.81
C ARG A 131 16.46 -9.04 14.97
N LYS A 132 17.01 -10.10 14.39
CA LYS A 132 16.27 -10.99 13.46
C LYS A 132 15.31 -11.91 14.21
N ALA A 133 15.69 -12.34 15.41
CA ALA A 133 14.91 -13.32 16.18
C ALA A 133 13.56 -12.77 16.66
N ASP A 134 13.52 -11.50 17.08
CA ASP A 134 12.39 -10.92 17.80
C ASP A 134 12.09 -9.46 17.40
N SER A 135 12.79 -8.91 16.42
CA SER A 135 12.68 -7.50 16.04
C SER A 135 12.99 -6.50 17.16
N ALA A 136 13.74 -6.91 18.20
CA ALA A 136 14.18 -6.02 19.25
C ALA A 136 15.10 -4.91 18.70
N LYS A 137 15.13 -3.78 19.42
CA LYS A 137 16.13 -2.74 19.19
C LYS A 137 17.51 -3.29 19.59
N PHE A 138 18.56 -2.78 18.96
CA PHE A 138 19.91 -2.98 19.49
C PHE A 138 20.04 -2.37 20.88
N ASP A 139 20.96 -2.92 21.67
CA ASP A 139 21.28 -2.38 22.99
C ASP A 139 21.79 -0.95 22.86
N PRO A 140 21.57 -0.08 23.86
CA PRO A 140 22.03 1.32 23.78
C PRO A 140 23.54 1.47 23.54
N GLU A 141 24.33 0.51 24.00
CA GLU A 141 25.78 0.45 23.79
C GLU A 141 26.15 0.01 22.36
N GLU A 142 25.28 -0.75 21.70
CA GLU A 142 25.40 -1.17 20.30
C GLU A 142 24.57 -0.23 19.42
N SER A 143 25.16 0.92 19.05
CA SER A 143 24.47 1.92 18.24
C SER A 143 23.91 1.32 16.95
N THR A 144 22.64 1.62 16.65
CA THR A 144 22.02 1.24 15.39
C THR A 144 22.76 1.90 14.22
N PRO A 145 23.23 1.15 13.20
CA PRO A 145 23.98 1.72 12.09
C PRO A 145 23.21 2.84 11.38
N LEU A 146 23.87 3.98 11.13
CA LEU A 146 23.25 5.17 10.51
C LEU A 146 22.67 4.90 9.12
N ASP A 147 23.23 3.92 8.41
CA ASP A 147 22.81 3.48 7.09
C ASP A 147 21.79 2.33 7.12
N SER A 148 21.38 1.86 8.30
CA SER A 148 20.35 0.84 8.45
C SER A 148 19.02 1.28 7.86
N HIS A 149 18.26 0.33 7.33
CA HIS A 149 16.94 0.57 6.74
C HIS A 149 16.03 1.31 7.72
N ARG A 150 15.98 0.87 8.99
CA ARG A 150 15.16 1.49 10.04
C ARG A 150 15.49 2.95 10.34
N LEU A 151 16.75 3.38 10.20
CA LEU A 151 17.10 4.79 10.32
C LEU A 151 16.78 5.56 9.05
N LYS A 152 17.10 5.00 7.89
CA LYS A 152 16.85 5.64 6.59
C LYS A 152 15.37 5.75 6.21
N SER A 153 14.52 4.87 6.73
CA SER A 153 13.08 4.88 6.45
C SER A 153 12.31 5.92 7.26
N GLY A 154 12.88 6.42 8.37
CA GLY A 154 12.29 7.50 9.18
C GLY A 154 12.58 8.84 8.53
N VAL A 155 11.73 9.24 7.60
CA VAL A 155 11.88 10.53 6.89
C VAL A 155 11.15 11.60 7.67
N GLU A 156 11.89 12.59 8.17
CA GLU A 156 11.35 13.80 8.76
C GLU A 156 11.31 14.92 7.71
N THR A 157 10.20 15.66 7.69
CA THR A 157 9.98 16.85 6.86
C THR A 157 9.73 18.06 7.77
N GLU A 158 9.64 19.26 7.19
CA GLU A 158 9.23 20.46 7.94
C GLU A 158 7.85 20.32 8.59
N GLU A 159 6.99 19.45 8.05
CA GLU A 159 5.64 19.14 8.55
C GLU A 159 5.63 17.99 9.58
N GLY A 160 6.78 17.40 9.90
CA GLY A 160 6.94 16.25 10.79
C GLY A 160 7.33 14.95 10.06
N GLU A 161 7.29 13.84 10.80
CA GLU A 161 7.60 12.50 10.27
C GLU A 161 6.57 12.07 9.21
N ILE A 162 7.04 11.52 8.09
CA ILE A 162 6.16 10.93 7.08
C ILE A 162 5.66 9.59 7.60
N GLU A 163 4.46 9.60 8.18
CA GLU A 163 3.77 8.37 8.56
C GLU A 163 3.10 7.71 7.35
N ILE A 164 3.20 6.37 7.32
CA ILE A 164 2.62 5.51 6.29
C ILE A 164 2.03 4.25 6.93
N LEU A 165 0.98 3.70 6.31
CA LEU A 165 0.55 2.34 6.57
C LEU A 165 1.19 1.40 5.53
N ARG A 166 1.93 0.39 5.97
CA ARG A 166 2.49 -0.65 5.10
C ARG A 166 1.64 -1.91 5.20
N ARG A 167 1.13 -2.40 4.07
CA ARG A 167 0.37 -3.66 3.95
C ARG A 167 0.98 -4.57 2.89
N SER A 168 2.30 -4.74 3.01
CA SER A 168 3.13 -5.41 2.00
C SER A 168 3.09 -6.93 2.15
N PHE A 169 3.30 -7.65 1.05
CA PHE A 169 3.29 -9.11 1.00
C PHE A 169 4.59 -9.62 0.38
N PRO A 170 5.17 -10.73 0.87
CA PRO A 170 6.24 -11.39 0.13
C PRO A 170 5.68 -11.98 -1.17
N PHE A 171 6.51 -12.03 -2.21
CA PHE A 171 6.20 -12.77 -3.43
C PHE A 171 7.37 -13.67 -3.83
N SER A 172 7.05 -14.74 -4.55
CA SER A 172 8.02 -15.61 -5.18
C SER A 172 7.47 -16.07 -6.52
N GLY A 173 8.30 -16.02 -7.54
CA GLY A 173 8.01 -16.47 -8.89
C GLY A 173 9.25 -17.06 -9.55
N PRO A 174 9.12 -17.56 -10.80
CA PRO A 174 10.19 -18.33 -11.45
C PRO A 174 11.52 -17.59 -11.60
N ASN A 175 11.48 -16.25 -11.69
CA ASN A 175 12.64 -15.41 -12.00
C ASN A 175 12.95 -14.37 -10.91
N ALA A 176 12.12 -14.25 -9.87
CA ALA A 176 12.25 -13.22 -8.85
C ALA A 176 11.50 -13.59 -7.59
N ALA A 177 12.06 -13.21 -6.45
CA ALA A 177 11.39 -13.18 -5.16
C ALA A 177 11.70 -11.85 -4.48
N GLY A 178 10.88 -11.49 -3.50
CA GLY A 178 11.06 -10.26 -2.73
C GLY A 178 9.76 -9.76 -2.13
N LEU A 179 9.60 -8.44 -2.10
CA LEU A 179 8.48 -7.77 -1.44
C LEU A 179 7.60 -7.02 -2.44
N ALA A 180 6.31 -7.36 -2.47
CA ALA A 180 5.28 -6.50 -3.01
C ALA A 180 4.97 -5.42 -1.98
N PHE A 181 5.71 -4.32 -2.08
CA PHE A 181 5.59 -3.19 -1.17
C PHE A 181 4.30 -2.43 -1.49
N ILE A 182 3.36 -2.46 -0.54
CA ILE A 182 2.10 -1.73 -0.59
C ILE A 182 2.09 -0.73 0.56
N MET A 183 1.94 0.54 0.22
CA MET A 183 1.85 1.64 1.16
C MET A 183 0.59 2.46 0.91
N LEU A 184 -0.06 2.89 1.99
CA LEU A 184 -1.21 3.77 1.99
C LEU A 184 -0.91 5.02 2.83
N ARG A 185 -1.40 6.19 2.40
CA ARG A 185 -1.26 7.47 3.10
C ARG A 185 -2.39 8.44 2.75
N ALA A 186 -2.74 9.31 3.70
CA ALA A 186 -3.71 10.40 3.53
C ALA A 186 -3.24 11.54 2.61
N ARG A 187 -1.94 11.61 2.28
CA ARG A 187 -1.36 12.67 1.47
C ARG A 187 -0.32 12.09 0.49
N PRO A 188 -0.14 12.67 -0.71
CA PRO A 188 0.91 12.25 -1.64
C PRO A 188 2.30 12.30 -1.00
N LEU A 189 3.23 11.48 -1.48
CA LEU A 189 4.64 11.64 -1.11
C LEU A 189 5.14 12.99 -1.63
N PRO A 190 5.96 13.72 -0.85
CA PRO A 190 6.64 14.91 -1.36
C PRO A 190 7.51 14.54 -2.56
N ALA A 191 7.62 15.47 -3.51
CA ALA A 191 8.39 15.31 -4.74
C ALA A 191 9.90 15.31 -4.47
#